data_AF-R6A571-F1
#
_entry.id   AF-R6A571-F1
#
_cell.length_a   1.000
_cell.length_b   1.000
_cell.length_c   1.000
_cell.angle_alpha   90.00
_cell.angle_beta   90.00
_cell.angle_gamma   90.00
#
_symmetry.space_group_name_H-M   'P 1'
#
loop_
_entity.id
_entity.type
_entity.pdbx_description
1 polymer ?
#
loop_
_entity_poly.entity_id
_entity_poly.type
_entity_poly.pdbx_seq_one_letter_code
_entity_poly.pdbx_strand_id
1 'polypeptide(L)' 'MTVRNSTLVRRSEARRLAMAHYEPGNQARSLKYVWRHFAEPQLGIGYRTFLRYIR' A
#
# COMPACT_ATOMS: atom_id res chain seq x y z
N MET A 1 -25.49 -1.54 0.20
CA MET A 1 -24.21 -1.92 -0.44
C MET A 1 -23.23 -2.29 0.65
N THR A 2 -22.97 -3.58 0.85
CA THR A 2 -22.05 -4.06 1.88
C THR A 2 -20.64 -3.64 1.48
N VAL A 3 -20.08 -2.62 2.13
CA VAL A 3 -18.68 -2.23 1.96
C VAL A 3 -17.86 -3.46 2.31
N ARG A 4 -17.39 -4.20 1.28
CA ARG A 4 -16.50 -5.34 1.47
C ARG A 4 -15.15 -4.78 1.91
N ASN A 5 -15.08 -4.46 3.19
CA ASN A 5 -13.90 -4.08 3.94
C ASN A 5 -12.97 -5.31 4.13
N SER A 6 -12.87 -6.16 3.10
CA SER A 6 -12.16 -7.41 3.19
C SER A 6 -10.66 -7.16 3.06
N THR A 7 -9.88 -7.89 3.85
CA THR A 7 -8.42 -7.90 3.80
C THR A 7 -7.88 -8.11 2.38
N LEU A 8 -8.62 -8.83 1.53
CA LEU A 8 -8.28 -9.05 0.13
C LEU A 8 -8.30 -7.76 -0.69
N VAL A 9 -9.31 -6.90 -0.52
CA VAL A 9 -9.39 -5.62 -1.23
C VAL A 9 -8.23 -4.71 -0.83
N ARG A 10 -7.96 -4.58 0.47
CA ARG A 10 -6.81 -3.81 0.96
C ARG A 10 -5.48 -4.36 0.44
N ARG A 11 -5.35 -5.69 0.32
CA ARG A 11 -4.14 -6.33 -0.21
C ARG A 11 -3.93 -6.01 -1.67
N SER A 12 -4.97 -6.18 -2.49
CA SER A 12 -4.92 -5.86 -3.92
C SER A 12 -4.58 -4.39 -4.15
N GLU A 13 -5.21 -3.49 -3.38
CA GLU A 13 -4.97 -2.06 -3.50
C GLU A 13 -3.55 -1.66 -3.04
N ALA A 14 -3.05 -2.24 -1.94
CA ALA A 14 -1.68 -2.02 -1.51
C ALA A 14 -0.65 -2.45 -2.58
N ARG A 15 -0.88 -3.58 -3.25
CA ARG A 15 -0.04 -4.03 -4.38
C ARG A 15 -0.12 -3.07 -5.57
N ARG A 16 -1.32 -2.59 -5.90
CA ARG A 16 -1.52 -1.61 -6.97
C ARG A 16 -0.75 -0.31 -6.71
N LEU A 17 -0.84 0.22 -5.49
CA LEU A 17 -0.12 1.43 -5.08
C LEU A 17 1.40 1.24 -5.10
N ALA A 18 1.88 0.09 -4.65
CA ALA A 18 3.30 -0.26 -4.74
C ALA A 18 3.76 -0.29 -6.20
N MET A 19 3.06 -1.00 -7.09
CA MET A 19 3.44 -1.06 -8.51
C MET A 19 3.38 0.30 -9.22
N ALA A 20 2.45 1.19 -8.83
CA ALA A 20 2.30 2.48 -9.49
C ALA A 20 3.34 3.53 -9.08
N HIS A 21 3.88 3.45 -7.85
CA HIS A 21 4.67 4.53 -7.27
C HIS A 21 6.02 4.11 -6.71
N TYR A 22 6.27 2.82 -6.51
CA TYR A 22 7.56 2.34 -6.03
C TYR A 22 8.57 2.32 -7.17
N GLU A 23 9.69 2.98 -6.95
CA GLU A 23 10.83 2.93 -7.87
C GLU A 23 12.05 2.36 -7.14
N PRO A 24 12.53 1.15 -7.53
CA PRO A 24 13.73 0.58 -6.95
C PRO A 24 14.94 1.48 -7.28
N GLY A 25 15.78 1.74 -6.28
CA GLY A 25 16.96 2.61 -6.40
C GLY A 25 16.69 4.10 -6.19
N ASN A 26 15.42 4.55 -6.18
CA ASN A 26 15.06 5.92 -5.89
C ASN A 26 14.63 6.07 -4.42
N GLN A 27 15.49 6.66 -3.57
CA GLN A 27 15.20 6.83 -2.14
C GLN A 27 13.98 7.74 -1.88
N ALA A 28 13.69 8.68 -2.78
CA ALA A 28 12.51 9.54 -2.69
C ALA A 28 11.21 8.78 -2.99
N ARG A 29 11.27 7.68 -3.75
CA ARG A 29 10.12 6.82 -4.11
C ARG A 29 10.25 5.41 -3.51
N SER A 30 10.70 5.35 -2.26
CA SER A 30 10.80 4.10 -1.49
C SER A 30 9.42 3.52 -1.12
N LEU A 31 9.36 2.24 -0.76
CA LEU A 31 8.12 1.61 -0.24
C LEU A 31 7.53 2.35 0.96
N LYS A 32 8.39 2.97 1.79
CA LYS A 32 7.95 3.78 2.93
C LYS A 32 7.28 5.08 2.48
N TYR A 33 7.80 5.71 1.42
CA TYR A 33 7.16 6.87 0.80
C TYR A 33 5.79 6.48 0.22
N VAL A 34 5.72 5.40 -0.55
CA VAL A 34 4.47 4.91 -1.13
C VAL A 34 3.44 4.62 -0.03
N TRP A 35 3.87 3.98 1.05
CA TRP A 35 3.00 3.73 2.20
C TRP A 35 2.49 5.04 2.82
N ARG A 36 3.39 5.94 3.19
CA ARG A 36 3.06 7.17 3.93
C ARG A 36 2.15 8.11 3.14
N HIS A 37 2.38 8.22 1.83
CA HIS A 37 1.68 9.19 0.99
C HIS A 37 0.44 8.61 0.29
N PHE A 38 0.38 7.29 0.05
CA PHE A 38 -0.73 6.70 -0.69
C PHE A 38 -1.48 5.64 0.13
N ALA A 39 -0.79 4.66 0.70
CA ALA A 39 -1.47 3.51 1.31
C ALA A 39 -2.07 3.80 2.70
N GLU A 40 -1.39 4.58 3.55
CA GLU A 40 -1.89 4.99 4.87
C GLU A 40 -3.21 5.78 4.77
N PRO A 41 -3.30 6.89 4.00
CA PRO A 41 -4.53 7.66 3.91
C PRO A 41 -5.69 6.92 3.23
N GLN A 42 -5.40 5.99 2.32
CA GLN A 42 -6.45 5.24 1.59
C GLN A 42 -6.92 3.98 2.33
N LEU A 43 -6.01 3.27 3.00
CA LEU A 43 -6.29 1.93 3.54
C LEU A 43 -6.33 1.90 5.08
N GLY A 44 -5.79 2.92 5.75
CA GLY A 44 -5.68 3.00 7.20
C GLY A 44 -4.78 1.92 7.81
N ILE A 45 -3.82 1.39 7.04
CA ILE A 45 -2.93 0.29 7.47
C ILE A 45 -1.55 0.81 7.88
N GLY A 46 -0.97 0.20 8.92
CA GLY A 46 0.41 0.48 9.31
C GLY A 46 1.44 -0.08 8.31
N TYR A 47 2.66 0.45 8.36
CA TYR A 47 3.74 0.10 7.41
C TYR A 47 4.04 -1.40 7.37
N ARG A 48 4.07 -2.08 8.53
CA ARG A 48 4.28 -3.54 8.60
C ARG A 48 3.19 -4.32 7.86
N THR A 49 1.94 -3.88 7.97
CA THR A 49 0.80 -4.51 7.27
C THR A 49 0.88 -4.24 5.77
N PHE A 50 1.26 -3.04 5.37
CA PHE A 50 1.51 -2.71 3.96
C PHE A 50 2.58 -3.64 3.37
N LEU A 51 3.72 -3.80 4.04
CA LEU A 51 4.77 -4.73 3.60
C LEU A 51 4.28 -6.18 3.50
N ARG A 52 3.44 -6.62 4.44
CA ARG A 52 2.83 -7.97 4.40
C ARG A 52 1.87 -8.15 3.21
N TYR A 53 1.18 -7.10 2.79
CA TYR A 53 0.22 -7.16 1.69
C TYR A 53 0.88 -7.16 0.32
N ILE A 54 1.98 -6.43 0.17
CA ILE A 54 2.73 -6.36 -1.08
C ILE A 54 3.64 -7.58 -1.31
N ARG A 55 3.95 -8.33 -0.24
CA ARG A 55 4.56 -9.67 -0.33
C ARG A 55 3.60 -10.67 -0.98
#